data_AF-A0A3A8K853-F1
#
_entry.id   AF-A0A3A8K853-F1
#
_cell.length_a   1.000
_cell.length_b   1.000
_cell.length_c   1.000
_cell.angle_alpha   90.00
_cell.angle_beta   90.00
_cell.angle_gamma   90.00
#
_symmetry.space_group_name_H-M   'P 1'
#
loop_
_entity.id
_entity.type
_entity.pdbx_description
1 polymer ?
#
loop_
_entity_poly.entity_id
_entity_poly.type
_entity_poly.pdbx_seq_one_letter_code
_entity_poly.pdbx_strand_id
1 'polypeptide(L)'
;MKKTGMMWGLCVAMGLSAISFAGERFSSSVFVNTTTRAFSGNLGTARNSSDGVQYLWCSTVSTGAGFCYAKDASGVAASCSTSDAEMVATIRALNSDSNLQVSYDSTGTCTFIWVSTGSHFETKGP
;
A
#
# COMPACT_ATOMS: atom_id res chain seq x y z
N MET A 1 -7.19 -52.70 41.48
CA MET A 1 -6.13 -52.43 40.48
C MET A 1 -6.28 -50.99 40.00
N LYS A 2 -5.40 -50.08 40.46
CA LYS A 2 -5.46 -48.62 40.18
C LYS A 2 -4.67 -48.31 38.91
N LYS A 3 -5.30 -47.70 37.90
CA LYS A 3 -4.66 -47.15 36.70
C LYS A 3 -4.62 -45.62 36.82
N THR A 4 -3.62 -45.07 37.51
CA THR A 4 -3.48 -43.63 37.78
C THR A 4 -2.10 -43.09 37.37
N GLY A 5 -1.61 -43.48 36.18
CA GLY A 5 -0.26 -43.09 35.76
C GLY A 5 -0.14 -42.87 34.27
N MET A 6 -0.88 -41.93 33.68
CA MET A 6 -0.62 -41.47 32.31
C MET A 6 -1.30 -40.12 31.99
N MET A 7 -1.15 -39.09 32.83
CA MET A 7 -1.77 -37.77 32.55
C MET A 7 -0.95 -36.58 33.04
N TRP A 8 0.38 -36.72 33.13
CA TRP A 8 1.28 -35.63 33.58
C TRP A 8 2.34 -35.22 32.53
N GLY A 9 2.41 -35.92 31.38
CA GLY A 9 3.41 -35.62 30.34
C GLY A 9 3.00 -34.56 29.32
N LEU A 10 1.71 -34.17 29.27
CA LEU A 10 1.18 -33.32 28.20
C LEU A 10 1.34 -31.81 28.45
N CYS A 11 1.54 -31.39 29.70
CA CYS A 11 1.60 -29.96 30.05
C CYS A 11 2.95 -29.30 29.77
N VAL A 12 4.05 -30.05 29.65
CA VAL A 12 5.41 -29.48 29.45
C VAL A 12 5.66 -29.11 27.98
N ALA A 13 4.95 -29.71 27.03
CA ALA A 13 5.11 -29.42 25.60
C ALA A 13 4.47 -28.09 25.15
N MET A 14 3.60 -27.49 25.95
CA MET A 14 2.87 -26.25 25.60
C MET A 14 3.63 -24.96 25.97
N GLY A 15 4.75 -25.05 26.70
CA GLY A 15 5.51 -23.87 27.16
C GLY A 15 6.54 -23.32 26.16
N LEU A 16 6.73 -23.97 25.01
CA LEU A 16 7.79 -23.65 24.05
C LEU A 16 7.27 -23.13 22.69
N SER A 17 5.98 -22.86 22.54
CA SER A 17 5.43 -22.16 21.36
C SER A 17 5.80 -20.68 21.41
N ALA A 18 7.08 -20.45 21.18
CA ALA A 18 7.77 -19.18 21.12
C ALA A 18 7.29 -18.40 19.88
N ILE A 19 6.90 -17.14 20.11
CA ILE A 19 6.97 -16.01 19.17
C ILE A 19 6.80 -16.39 17.70
N SER A 20 5.56 -16.35 17.20
CA SER A 20 5.33 -16.36 15.76
C SER A 20 5.85 -15.03 15.19
N PHE A 21 6.96 -15.06 14.47
CA PHE A 21 7.36 -13.97 13.60
C PHE A 21 6.45 -13.98 12.37
N ALA A 22 5.23 -13.48 12.51
CA ALA A 22 4.46 -13.08 11.35
C ALA A 22 5.28 -12.02 10.61
N GLY A 23 5.40 -12.14 9.28
CA GLY A 23 6.13 -11.15 8.48
C GLY A 23 5.61 -9.74 8.73
N GLU A 24 6.48 -8.74 8.56
CA GLU A 24 6.10 -7.34 8.71
C GLU A 24 4.93 -7.00 7.78
N ARG A 25 3.92 -6.29 8.30
CA ARG A 25 2.84 -5.70 7.52
C ARG A 25 2.90 -4.19 7.64
N PHE A 26 3.11 -3.54 6.51
CA PHE A 26 3.05 -2.10 6.34
C PHE A 26 1.74 -1.71 5.67
N SER A 27 0.91 -0.98 6.41
CA SER A 27 -0.34 -0.40 5.96
C SER A 27 -0.22 1.11 5.98
N SER A 28 -0.52 1.76 4.86
CA SER A 28 -0.42 3.21 4.72
C SER A 28 -1.66 3.75 4.00
N SER A 29 -2.46 4.53 4.73
CA SER A 29 -3.62 5.24 4.19
C SER A 29 -3.21 6.26 3.13
N VAL A 30 -4.18 6.70 2.33
CA VAL A 30 -3.92 7.73 1.32
C VAL A 30 -3.67 9.05 2.02
N PHE A 31 -2.50 9.64 1.75
CA PHE A 31 -2.12 10.94 2.26
C PHE A 31 -1.97 11.91 1.09
N VAL A 32 -2.57 13.09 1.20
CA VAL A 32 -2.46 14.16 0.21
C VAL A 32 -2.00 15.44 0.92
N ASN A 33 -0.92 16.04 0.42
CA ASN A 33 -0.42 17.32 0.90
C ASN A 33 -0.30 18.29 -0.28
N THR A 34 -1.21 19.26 -0.34
CA THR A 34 -1.25 20.27 -1.40
C THR A 34 -0.21 21.38 -1.22
N THR A 35 0.29 21.57 0.01
CA THR A 35 1.35 22.53 0.32
C THR A 35 2.71 22.04 -0.18
N THR A 36 3.05 20.78 0.11
CA THR A 36 4.30 20.15 -0.38
C THR A 36 4.14 19.51 -1.75
N ARG A 37 2.91 19.49 -2.28
CA ARG A 37 2.55 18.95 -3.61
C ARG A 37 2.98 17.50 -3.77
N ALA A 38 2.56 16.69 -2.82
CA ALA A 38 2.83 15.27 -2.80
C ALA A 38 1.59 14.48 -2.39
N PHE A 39 1.50 13.25 -2.86
CA PHE A 39 0.55 12.28 -2.37
C PHE A 39 1.15 10.87 -2.36
N SER A 40 0.70 10.04 -1.44
CA SER A 40 1.22 8.68 -1.26
C SER A 40 0.19 7.75 -0.63
N GLY A 41 0.41 6.45 -0.78
CA GLY A 41 -0.34 5.43 -0.06
C GLY A 41 -0.14 4.04 -0.63
N ASN A 42 -0.65 3.04 0.10
CA ASN A 42 -0.74 1.67 -0.40
C ASN A 42 -2.07 1.46 -1.12
N LEU A 43 -2.04 0.83 -2.30
CA LEU A 43 -3.24 0.54 -3.07
C LEU A 43 -4.17 -0.44 -2.33
N GLY A 44 -3.59 -1.48 -1.72
CA GLY A 44 -4.34 -2.44 -0.92
C GLY A 44 -5.00 -1.82 0.31
N THR A 45 -4.24 -1.02 1.09
CA THR A 45 -4.78 -0.31 2.26
C THR A 45 -5.93 0.63 1.87
N ALA A 46 -5.77 1.42 0.81
CA ALA A 46 -6.83 2.30 0.33
C ALA A 46 -8.10 1.52 -0.01
N ARG A 47 -7.96 0.39 -0.73
CA ARG A 47 -9.09 -0.45 -1.12
C ARG A 47 -9.75 -1.19 0.04
N ASN A 48 -8.99 -1.52 1.08
CA ASN A 48 -9.48 -2.17 2.29
C ASN A 48 -10.12 -1.19 3.29
N SER A 49 -10.07 0.12 3.00
CA SER A 49 -10.59 1.14 3.90
C SER A 49 -12.11 1.04 4.10
N SER A 50 -12.55 1.33 5.32
CA SER A 50 -13.97 1.45 5.67
C SER A 50 -14.56 2.83 5.40
N ASP A 51 -13.74 3.85 5.08
CA ASP A 51 -14.22 5.23 4.88
C ASP A 51 -15.02 5.42 3.58
N GLY A 52 -14.81 4.57 2.56
CA GLY A 52 -15.47 4.67 1.25
C GLY A 52 -15.12 5.92 0.43
N VAL A 53 -14.13 6.72 0.87
CA VAL A 53 -13.73 7.99 0.27
C VAL A 53 -12.32 7.93 -0.29
N GLN A 54 -11.38 7.29 0.41
CA GLN A 54 -9.98 7.34 0.06
C GLN A 54 -9.64 6.39 -1.09
N TYR A 55 -8.87 6.88 -2.05
CA TYR A 55 -8.35 6.07 -3.15
C TYR A 55 -7.16 6.73 -3.83
N LEU A 56 -6.36 5.92 -4.51
CA LEU A 56 -5.31 6.39 -5.42
C LEU A 56 -5.25 5.49 -6.65
N TRP A 57 -4.85 6.07 -7.77
CA TRP A 57 -4.62 5.34 -9.01
C TRP A 57 -3.65 6.11 -9.91
N CYS A 58 -3.01 5.38 -10.80
CA CYS A 58 -2.34 5.94 -11.96
C CYS A 58 -2.79 5.21 -13.22
N SER A 59 -2.67 5.87 -14.36
CA SER A 59 -2.94 5.29 -15.67
C SER A 59 -1.92 5.79 -16.68
N THR A 60 -1.76 5.04 -17.76
CA THR A 60 -1.03 5.48 -18.94
C THR A 60 -1.95 5.40 -20.15
N VAL A 61 -1.82 6.33 -21.08
CA VAL A 61 -2.58 6.35 -22.34
C VAL A 61 -1.68 6.01 -23.53
N SER A 62 -2.28 5.58 -24.64
CA SER A 62 -1.55 5.14 -25.84
C SER A 62 -0.69 6.22 -26.48
N THR A 63 -0.98 7.51 -26.21
CA THR A 63 -0.16 8.65 -26.66
C THR A 63 1.14 8.82 -25.87
N GLY A 64 1.41 7.96 -24.88
CA GLY A 64 2.63 7.98 -24.09
C GLY A 64 2.58 8.89 -22.86
N ALA A 65 1.41 9.41 -22.49
CA ALA A 65 1.24 10.18 -21.26
C ALA A 65 0.82 9.29 -20.08
N GLY A 66 1.19 9.71 -18.87
CA GLY A 66 0.81 9.14 -17.59
C GLY A 66 0.02 10.13 -16.74
N PHE A 67 -0.93 9.63 -15.95
CA PHE A 67 -1.76 10.41 -15.04
C PHE A 67 -1.81 9.70 -13.70
N CYS A 68 -1.67 10.44 -12.60
CA CYS A 68 -1.84 9.93 -11.25
C CYS A 68 -2.79 10.81 -10.46
N TYR A 69 -3.59 10.19 -9.60
CA TYR A 69 -4.59 10.86 -8.78
C TYR A 69 -4.67 10.20 -7.41
N ALA A 70 -4.89 11.02 -6.38
CA ALA A 70 -5.18 10.54 -5.03
C ALA A 70 -6.25 11.41 -4.37
N LYS A 71 -7.04 10.78 -3.50
CA LYS A 71 -7.97 11.42 -2.58
C LYS A 71 -7.83 10.78 -1.20
N ASP A 72 -7.63 11.59 -0.18
CA ASP A 72 -7.54 11.11 1.21
C ASP A 72 -8.91 10.93 1.87
N ALA A 73 -8.91 10.36 3.08
CA ALA A 73 -10.13 10.12 3.86
C ALA A 73 -10.88 11.41 4.26
N SER A 74 -10.21 12.56 4.28
CA SER A 74 -10.83 13.88 4.51
C SER A 74 -11.42 14.49 3.25
N GLY A 75 -11.20 13.86 2.09
CA GLY A 75 -11.69 14.26 0.79
C GLY A 75 -10.79 15.25 0.05
N VAL A 76 -9.59 15.53 0.56
CA VAL A 76 -8.58 16.34 -0.15
C VAL A 76 -8.05 15.52 -1.31
N ALA A 77 -7.97 16.14 -2.49
CA ALA A 77 -7.54 15.48 -3.71
C ALA A 77 -6.38 16.20 -4.38
N ALA A 78 -5.53 15.43 -5.06
CA ALA A 78 -4.47 15.94 -5.91
C ALA A 78 -4.30 15.04 -7.13
N SER A 79 -3.80 15.62 -8.21
CA SER A 79 -3.51 14.91 -9.44
C SER A 79 -2.29 15.50 -10.15
N CYS A 80 -1.60 14.68 -10.91
CA CYS A 80 -0.58 15.16 -11.83
C CYS A 80 -0.55 14.35 -13.12
N SER A 81 0.11 14.90 -14.13
CA SER A 81 0.37 14.24 -15.41
C SER A 81 1.85 14.29 -15.77
N THR A 82 2.31 13.36 -16.59
CA THR A 82 3.67 13.33 -17.11
C THR A 82 3.69 12.77 -18.53
N SER A 83 4.63 13.26 -19.34
CA SER A 83 4.98 12.67 -20.64
C SER A 83 6.41 12.11 -20.64
N ASP A 84 7.07 12.11 -19.49
CA ASP A 84 8.40 11.54 -19.33
C ASP A 84 8.34 10.01 -19.44
N ALA A 85 9.14 9.45 -20.36
CA ALA A 85 9.07 8.03 -20.69
C ALA A 85 9.46 7.12 -19.52
N GLU A 86 10.37 7.56 -18.64
CA GLU A 86 10.81 6.80 -17.47
C GLU A 86 9.75 6.81 -16.38
N MET A 87 9.15 7.96 -16.09
CA MET A 87 8.02 8.05 -15.15
C MET A 87 6.82 7.22 -15.63
N VAL A 88 6.53 7.24 -16.93
CA VAL A 88 5.47 6.41 -17.51
C VAL A 88 5.81 4.92 -17.39
N ALA A 89 7.08 4.52 -17.54
CA ALA A 89 7.50 3.15 -17.27
C ALA A 89 7.31 2.75 -15.80
N THR A 90 7.61 3.65 -14.87
CA THR A 90 7.37 3.46 -13.43
C THR A 90 5.88 3.30 -13.13
N ILE A 91 5.01 4.11 -13.72
CA ILE A 91 3.55 3.96 -13.60
C ILE A 91 3.10 2.56 -14.05
N ARG A 92 3.66 2.04 -15.14
CA ARG A 92 3.30 0.70 -15.65
C ARG A 92 3.73 -0.45 -14.74
N ALA A 93 4.64 -0.23 -13.80
CA ALA A 93 5.03 -1.24 -12.81
C ALA A 93 4.02 -1.36 -11.65
N LEU A 94 3.05 -0.44 -11.56
CA LEU A 94 2.05 -0.41 -10.50
C LEU A 94 1.15 -1.65 -10.54
N ASN A 95 0.98 -2.30 -9.40
CA ASN A 95 0.06 -3.43 -9.19
C ASN A 95 -0.77 -3.24 -7.91
N SER A 96 -1.69 -4.17 -7.62
CA SER A 96 -2.62 -4.06 -6.50
C SER A 96 -1.97 -3.95 -5.12
N ASP A 97 -0.73 -4.42 -4.98
CA ASP A 97 -0.03 -4.55 -3.70
C ASP A 97 1.13 -3.54 -3.61
N SER A 98 1.07 -2.49 -4.43
CA SER A 98 2.10 -1.46 -4.49
C SER A 98 1.86 -0.33 -3.50
N ASN A 99 2.97 0.21 -2.96
CA ASN A 99 3.02 1.57 -2.44
C ASN A 99 3.34 2.53 -3.58
N LEU A 100 2.59 3.63 -3.65
CA LEU A 100 2.79 4.71 -4.59
C LEU A 100 3.18 5.98 -3.83
N GLN A 101 4.20 6.68 -4.33
CA GLN A 101 4.54 8.04 -3.92
C GLN A 101 4.69 8.92 -5.15
N VAL A 102 4.08 10.10 -5.11
CA VAL A 102 4.09 11.04 -6.22
C VAL A 102 4.34 12.44 -5.69
N SER A 103 5.16 13.20 -6.39
CA SER A 103 5.30 14.65 -6.21
C SER A 103 5.01 15.36 -7.52
N TYR A 104 4.52 16.59 -7.42
CA TYR A 104 4.12 17.40 -8.56
C TYR A 104 4.46 18.88 -8.37
N ASP A 105 4.53 19.61 -9.47
CA ASP A 105 4.80 21.05 -9.46
C ASP A 105 3.51 21.90 -9.42
N SER A 106 3.62 23.22 -9.57
CA SER A 106 2.45 24.14 -9.52
C SER A 106 1.51 23.99 -10.70
N THR A 107 1.99 23.40 -11.78
CA THR A 107 1.26 23.25 -13.04
C THR A 107 0.52 21.92 -13.09
N GLY A 108 0.71 21.04 -12.09
CA GLY A 108 0.17 19.69 -12.10
C GLY A 108 1.01 18.71 -12.92
N THR A 109 2.28 19.03 -13.16
CA THR A 109 3.22 18.09 -13.80
C THR A 109 3.88 17.22 -12.73
N CYS A 110 3.91 15.91 -12.92
CA CYS A 110 4.58 15.01 -11.98
C CYS A 110 6.10 15.24 -12.06
N THR A 111 6.74 15.47 -10.92
CA THR A 111 8.18 15.68 -10.80
C THR A 111 8.91 14.46 -10.24
N PHE A 112 8.16 13.56 -9.60
CA PHE A 112 8.66 12.32 -9.04
C PHE A 112 7.54 11.29 -8.97
N ILE A 113 7.82 10.06 -9.40
CA ILE A 113 6.94 8.90 -9.22
C ILE A 113 7.79 7.75 -8.71
N TRP A 114 7.38 7.17 -7.60
CA TRP A 114 7.99 5.98 -7.04
C TRP A 114 6.91 4.93 -6.80
N VAL A 115 7.17 3.74 -7.33
CA VAL A 115 6.34 2.56 -7.16
C VAL A 115 7.20 1.49 -6.53
N SER A 116 6.70 0.91 -5.44
CA SER A 116 7.36 -0.20 -4.77
C SER A 116 6.37 -1.31 -4.51
N THR A 117 6.78 -2.54 -4.76
CA THR A 117 6.02 -3.75 -4.44
C THR A 117 6.88 -4.64 -3.57
N GLY A 118 6.31 -5.15 -2.49
CA GLY A 118 7.02 -5.97 -1.53
C GLY A 118 6.03 -6.74 -0.68
N SER A 119 6.47 -7.90 -0.16
CA SER A 119 5.63 -8.81 0.61
C SER A 119 5.09 -8.22 1.92
N HIS A 120 5.65 -7.10 2.37
CA HIS A 120 5.21 -6.40 3.56
C HIS A 120 4.08 -5.40 3.28
N PHE A 121 3.86 -4.99 2.03
CA PHE A 121 2.74 -4.10 1.71
C PHE A 121 1.40 -4.81 1.84
N GLU A 122 0.45 -4.11 2.43
CA GLU A 122 -0.92 -4.60 2.53
C GLU A 122 -1.50 -4.90 1.14
N THR A 123 -1.91 -6.15 0.96
CA THR A 123 -2.59 -6.62 -0.24
C THR A 123 -4.03 -6.18 -0.27
N LYS A 124 -4.58 -6.04 -1.47
CA LYS A 124 -6.01 -5.80 -1.67
C LYS A 124 -6.83 -7.01 -1.20
N GLY A 125 -7.81 -6.78 -0.33
CA GLY A 125 -8.76 -7.79 0.13
C GLY A 125 -9.78 -8.17 -0.95
N PRO A 126 -10.41 -9.37 -0.82
CA PRO A 126 -11.50 -9.81 -1.69
C PRO A 126 -12.74 -8.90 -1.61
#